data_AF-A0A962R2S3-F1
#
_entry.id   AF-A0A962R2S3-F1
#
_cell.length_a   1.000
_cell.length_b   1.000
_cell.length_c   1.000
_cell.angle_alpha   90.00
_cell.angle_beta   90.00
_cell.angle_gamma   90.00
#
_symmetry.space_group_name_H-M   'P 1'
#
loop_
_entity.id
_entity.type
_entity.pdbx_description
1 polymer ?
#
loop_
_entity_poly.entity_id
_entity_poly.type
_entity_poly.pdbx_seq_one_letter_code
_entity_poly.pdbx_strand_id
1 'polypeptide(L)'
;TRTSSRPSGSSSAAMADASAGVPGPEGSAMKLSFARINQEMSALEVDLLGDEGLEYADWSERRPTFVDFFGQDAGFRYLRAKGNSIEGGTSEVLRNVISERVLGLPTEHRVDKDVPWKDLPR
;
A
#
# COMPACT_ATOMS: atom_id res chain seq x y z
N THR A 1 -1.16 -16.80 -48.18
CA THR A 1 -0.96 -17.48 -46.88
C THR A 1 -0.64 -16.42 -45.85
N ARG A 2 -1.63 -16.06 -45.02
CA ARG A 2 -1.61 -14.92 -44.10
C ARG A 2 -1.02 -15.36 -42.76
N THR A 3 0.22 -14.99 -42.47
CA THR A 3 0.87 -15.24 -41.18
C THR A 3 0.39 -14.19 -40.17
N SER A 4 -0.39 -14.64 -39.19
CA SER A 4 -0.88 -13.82 -38.08
C SER A 4 0.19 -13.67 -37.00
N SER A 5 0.58 -12.44 -36.68
CA SER A 5 1.32 -12.10 -35.46
C SER A 5 0.35 -12.08 -34.28
N ARG A 6 0.63 -12.87 -33.23
CA ARG A 6 -0.04 -12.76 -31.92
C ARG A 6 0.65 -11.66 -31.11
N PRO A 7 -0.06 -10.65 -30.58
CA PRO A 7 0.51 -9.78 -29.57
C PRO A 7 0.50 -10.48 -28.20
N SER A 8 1.65 -10.52 -27.54
CA SER A 8 1.79 -10.96 -26.14
C SER A 8 1.23 -9.87 -25.23
N GLY A 9 -0.02 -10.05 -24.78
CA GLY A 9 -0.66 -9.19 -23.78
C GLY A 9 -0.12 -9.48 -22.39
N SER A 10 0.40 -8.44 -21.75
CA SER A 10 0.86 -8.34 -20.37
C SER A 10 -0.16 -8.84 -19.34
N SER A 11 0.25 -9.81 -18.53
CA SER A 11 -0.40 -10.18 -17.27
C SER A 11 -0.15 -9.10 -16.23
N SER A 12 -1.09 -8.14 -16.11
CA SER A 12 -1.22 -7.24 -14.96
C SER A 12 -2.65 -6.65 -14.96
N ALA A 13 -3.65 -7.52 -15.06
CA ALA A 13 -5.04 -7.18 -14.86
C ALA A 13 -5.47 -7.71 -13.49
N ALA A 14 -5.15 -6.96 -12.43
CA ALA A 14 -5.71 -7.18 -11.11
C ALA A 14 -5.67 -5.91 -10.25
N MET A 15 -6.17 -4.78 -10.78
CA MET A 15 -6.72 -3.65 -10.01
C MET A 15 -7.50 -2.72 -10.96
N ALA A 16 -8.44 -3.28 -11.73
CA ALA A 16 -9.33 -2.49 -12.55
C ALA A 16 -10.70 -3.16 -12.65
N ASP A 17 -11.42 -3.17 -11.53
CA ASP A 17 -12.85 -2.91 -11.60
C ASP A 17 -13.13 -1.53 -10.98
N ALA A 18 -12.71 -0.50 -11.70
CA ALA A 18 -13.11 0.89 -11.46
C ALA A 18 -14.38 1.24 -12.26
N SER A 19 -15.19 0.23 -12.64
CA SER A 19 -16.39 0.43 -13.47
C SER A 19 -17.64 0.77 -12.65
N ALA A 20 -17.53 0.83 -11.31
CA ALA A 20 -18.60 1.20 -10.39
C ALA A 20 -18.28 2.50 -9.62
N GLY A 21 -18.17 3.63 -10.32
CA GLY A 21 -18.03 4.95 -9.69
C GLY A 21 -16.72 5.16 -8.90
N VAL A 22 -16.61 6.34 -8.28
CA VAL A 22 -15.48 6.66 -7.38
C VAL A 22 -15.50 5.65 -6.23
N PRO A 23 -14.41 4.90 -5.97
CA PRO A 23 -14.35 3.96 -4.86
C PRO A 23 -14.77 4.63 -3.56
N GLY A 24 -15.76 4.03 -2.89
CA GLY A 24 -16.25 4.53 -1.62
C GLY A 24 -15.23 4.40 -0.48
N PRO A 25 -15.55 4.96 0.70
CA PRO A 25 -14.66 4.93 1.87
C PRO A 25 -14.27 3.50 2.31
N GLU A 26 -15.01 2.48 1.89
CA GLU A 26 -14.76 1.05 2.14
C GLU A 26 -13.38 0.59 1.62
N GLY A 27 -12.86 1.24 0.57
CA GLY A 27 -11.50 0.98 0.08
C GLY A 27 -10.42 1.21 1.14
N SER A 28 -10.68 2.09 2.11
CA SER A 28 -9.78 2.35 3.24
C SER A 28 -9.63 1.12 4.15
N ALA A 29 -10.72 0.37 4.36
CA ALA A 29 -10.70 -0.85 5.18
C ALA A 29 -9.92 -1.98 4.49
N MET A 30 -10.10 -2.12 3.17
CA MET A 30 -9.32 -3.06 2.36
C MET A 30 -7.83 -2.73 2.42
N LYS A 31 -7.45 -1.45 2.25
CA LYS A 31 -6.04 -1.06 2.27
C LYS A 31 -5.40 -1.22 3.66
N LEU A 32 -6.11 -0.91 4.74
CA LEU A 32 -5.64 -1.19 6.10
C LEU A 32 -5.37 -2.68 6.32
N SER A 33 -6.31 -3.51 5.89
CA SER A 33 -6.20 -4.97 6.01
C SER A 33 -5.00 -5.49 5.20
N PHE A 34 -4.86 -5.03 3.96
CA PHE A 34 -3.71 -5.34 3.11
C PHE A 34 -2.38 -4.92 3.73
N ALA A 35 -2.29 -3.69 4.24
CA ALA A 35 -1.07 -3.19 4.87
C ALA A 35 -0.67 -4.05 6.08
N ARG A 36 -1.64 -4.39 6.94
CA ARG A 36 -1.43 -5.25 8.11
C ARG A 36 -0.99 -6.66 7.71
N ILE A 37 -1.74 -7.30 6.81
CA ILE A 37 -1.46 -8.67 6.37
C ILE A 37 -0.08 -8.77 5.73
N ASN A 38 0.32 -7.81 4.88
CA ASN A 38 1.66 -7.82 4.29
C ASN A 38 2.77 -7.65 5.32
N GLN A 39 2.57 -6.82 6.35
CA GLN A 39 3.55 -6.67 7.42
C GLN A 39 3.66 -7.95 8.25
N GLU A 40 2.54 -8.59 8.58
CA GLU A 40 2.52 -9.86 9.32
C GLU A 40 3.14 -11.01 8.51
N MET A 41 2.79 -11.13 7.21
CA MET A 41 3.34 -12.17 6.33
C MET A 41 4.85 -12.03 6.13
N SER A 42 5.34 -10.81 5.85
CA SER A 42 6.77 -10.60 5.64
C SER A 42 7.58 -10.71 6.93
N ALA A 43 7.01 -10.35 8.08
CA ALA A 43 7.63 -10.59 9.38
C ALA A 43 7.76 -12.09 9.64
N LEU A 44 6.67 -12.84 9.43
CA LEU A 44 6.67 -14.29 9.60
C LEU A 44 7.69 -14.97 8.67
N GLU A 45 7.84 -14.50 7.44
CA GLU A 45 8.84 -15.02 6.52
C GLU A 45 10.27 -14.84 7.03
N VAL A 46 10.61 -13.66 7.55
CA VAL A 46 11.92 -13.41 8.18
C VAL A 46 12.10 -14.30 9.42
N ASP A 47 11.08 -14.43 10.26
CA ASP A 47 11.13 -15.29 11.46
C ASP A 47 11.36 -16.77 11.12
N LEU A 48 10.75 -17.25 10.03
CA LEU A 48 10.90 -18.64 9.55
C LEU A 48 12.30 -18.91 8.96
N LEU A 49 12.90 -17.92 8.31
CA LEU A 49 14.24 -18.04 7.71
C LEU A 49 15.36 -17.77 8.71
N GLY A 50 15.08 -17.12 9.84
CA GLY A 50 16.09 -16.75 10.82
C GLY A 50 17.14 -15.83 10.22
N ASP A 51 18.42 -16.13 10.45
CA ASP A 51 19.55 -15.31 10.00
C ASP A 51 19.61 -15.20 8.47
N GLU A 52 19.24 -16.26 7.73
CA GLU A 52 19.20 -16.25 6.25
C GLU A 52 18.18 -15.23 5.72
N GLY A 53 17.11 -14.97 6.47
CA GLY A 53 16.09 -13.99 6.10
C GLY A 53 16.58 -12.54 6.14
N LEU A 54 17.74 -12.29 6.77
CA LEU A 54 18.37 -10.98 6.88
C LEU A 54 19.41 -10.73 5.79
N GLU A 55 19.74 -11.74 4.98
CA GLU A 55 20.70 -11.62 3.89
C GLU A 55 20.07 -11.00 2.63
N TYR A 56 20.92 -10.37 1.81
CA TYR A 56 20.56 -9.92 0.48
C TYR A 56 21.28 -10.80 -0.54
N ALA A 57 20.59 -11.18 -1.60
CA ALA A 57 21.14 -12.01 -2.68
C ALA A 57 22.28 -11.29 -3.44
N ASP A 58 22.24 -9.96 -3.49
CA ASP A 58 23.26 -9.14 -4.12
C ASP A 58 23.34 -7.75 -3.47
N TRP A 59 24.56 -7.23 -3.37
CA TRP A 59 24.90 -5.92 -2.79
C TRP A 59 25.36 -4.90 -3.84
N SER A 60 25.38 -5.28 -5.12
CA SER A 60 25.80 -4.36 -6.17
C SER A 60 24.86 -3.16 -6.28
N GLU A 61 25.44 -1.96 -6.33
CA GLU A 61 24.68 -0.73 -6.51
C GLU A 61 24.04 -0.71 -7.91
N ARG A 62 22.73 -0.89 -7.96
CA ARG A 62 21.95 -0.86 -9.20
C ARG A 62 20.72 0.01 -9.04
N ARG A 63 20.46 0.86 -10.04
CA ARG A 63 19.21 1.60 -10.12
C ARG A 63 18.08 0.63 -10.50
N PRO A 64 17.00 0.53 -9.70
CA PRO A 64 15.84 -0.27 -10.08
C PRO A 64 15.25 0.24 -11.41
N THR A 65 14.97 -0.67 -12.35
CA THR A 65 14.35 -0.36 -13.64
C THR A 65 12.85 -0.63 -13.65
N PHE A 66 12.36 -1.40 -12.68
CA PHE A 66 10.95 -1.67 -12.41
C PHE A 66 10.73 -1.84 -10.90
N VAL A 67 9.47 -1.78 -10.47
CA VAL A 67 9.09 -2.04 -9.09
C VAL A 67 8.65 -3.48 -8.96
N ASP A 68 9.31 -4.24 -8.10
CA ASP A 68 8.92 -5.60 -7.73
C ASP A 68 8.62 -5.66 -6.23
N PHE A 69 7.38 -6.04 -5.92
CA PHE A 69 6.90 -6.14 -4.54
C PHE A 69 7.11 -7.52 -3.94
N PHE A 70 7.29 -8.55 -4.78
CA PHE A 70 7.20 -9.96 -4.36
C PHE A 70 8.43 -10.80 -4.71
N GLY A 71 9.15 -10.47 -5.78
CA GLY A 71 10.33 -11.20 -6.24
C GLY A 71 11.65 -10.75 -5.61
N GLN A 72 11.60 -10.03 -4.49
CA GLN A 72 12.77 -9.58 -3.75
C GLN A 72 13.01 -10.46 -2.51
N ASP A 73 14.21 -10.36 -1.93
CA ASP A 73 14.59 -11.11 -0.73
C ASP A 73 13.66 -10.81 0.46
N ALA A 74 13.59 -11.74 1.41
CA ALA A 74 12.70 -11.64 2.57
C ALA A 74 12.93 -10.36 3.38
N GLY A 75 14.20 -10.03 3.67
CA GLY A 75 14.57 -8.80 4.36
C GLY A 75 14.12 -7.53 3.62
N PHE A 76 14.26 -7.50 2.29
CA PHE A 76 13.75 -6.38 1.49
C PHE A 76 12.23 -6.25 1.61
N ARG A 77 11.48 -7.37 1.45
CA ARG A 77 10.02 -7.36 1.52
C ARG A 77 9.51 -6.93 2.90
N TYR A 78 10.16 -7.37 3.97
CA TYR A 78 9.85 -6.95 5.33
C TYR A 78 9.99 -5.43 5.52
N LEU A 79 11.11 -4.85 5.06
CA LEU A 79 11.33 -3.41 5.14
C LEU A 79 10.34 -2.64 4.24
N ARG A 80 10.09 -3.13 3.03
CA ARG A 80 9.14 -2.50 2.09
C ARG A 80 7.71 -2.51 2.61
N ALA A 81 7.29 -3.56 3.31
CA ALA A 81 5.94 -3.68 3.86
C ALA A 81 5.60 -2.58 4.88
N LYS A 82 6.61 -1.96 5.53
CA LYS A 82 6.41 -0.81 6.41
C LYS A 82 5.87 0.42 5.65
N GLY A 83 6.24 0.59 4.38
CA GLY A 83 5.70 1.65 3.53
C GLY A 83 4.17 1.57 3.37
N ASN A 84 3.59 0.37 3.42
CA ASN A 84 2.16 0.15 3.23
C ASN A 84 1.29 0.83 4.29
N SER A 85 1.83 1.16 5.48
CA SER A 85 1.08 1.89 6.50
C SER A 85 1.12 3.42 6.33
N ILE A 86 1.83 3.92 5.30
CA ILE A 86 2.03 5.36 5.06
C ILE A 86 1.51 5.75 3.67
N GLU A 87 1.91 4.99 2.65
CA GLU A 87 1.59 5.29 1.26
C GLU A 87 0.09 5.14 0.96
N GLY A 88 -0.44 5.98 0.08
CA GLY A 88 -1.87 5.97 -0.25
C GLY A 88 -2.80 6.34 0.91
N GLY A 89 -2.26 7.02 1.93
CA GLY A 89 -2.96 7.39 3.17
C GLY A 89 -2.41 6.58 4.35
N THR A 90 -2.06 7.27 5.43
CA THR A 90 -1.55 6.61 6.63
C THR A 90 -2.63 5.74 7.28
N SER A 91 -2.23 4.71 8.02
CA SER A 91 -3.17 3.85 8.73
C SER A 91 -4.09 4.61 9.69
N GLU A 92 -3.60 5.70 10.28
CA GLU A 92 -4.37 6.59 11.16
C GLU A 92 -5.45 7.33 10.37
N VAL A 93 -5.08 7.95 9.25
CA VAL A 93 -6.03 8.70 8.40
C VAL A 93 -7.10 7.76 7.85
N LEU A 94 -6.74 6.55 7.43
CA LEU A 94 -7.71 5.57 6.93
C LEU A 94 -8.66 5.08 8.01
N ARG A 95 -8.18 4.93 9.25
CA ARG A 95 -9.06 4.64 10.39
C ARG A 95 -10.05 5.78 10.63
N ASN A 96 -9.61 7.04 10.53
CA ASN A 96 -10.53 8.19 10.62
C ASN A 96 -11.58 8.17 9.51
N VAL A 97 -11.19 7.88 8.26
CA VAL A 97 -12.14 7.74 7.14
C VAL A 97 -13.19 6.66 7.44
N ILE A 98 -12.78 5.49 7.93
CA ILE A 98 -13.71 4.41 8.28
C ILE A 98 -14.63 4.85 9.44
N SER A 99 -14.08 5.42 10.49
CA SER A 99 -14.84 5.91 11.64
C SER A 99 -15.93 6.90 11.22
N GLU A 100 -15.58 7.91 10.43
CA GLU A 100 -16.51 9.00 10.09
C GLU A 100 -17.45 8.64 8.93
N ARG A 101 -16.93 8.01 7.87
CA ARG A 101 -17.67 7.81 6.62
C ARG A 101 -18.39 6.46 6.54
N VAL A 102 -17.91 5.45 7.25
CA VAL A 102 -18.53 4.10 7.27
C VAL A 102 -19.32 3.91 8.56
N LEU A 103 -18.73 4.23 9.72
CA LEU A 103 -19.36 4.01 11.02
C LEU A 103 -20.19 5.20 11.52
N GLY A 104 -20.08 6.38 10.88
CA GLY A 104 -20.83 7.58 11.27
C GLY A 104 -20.43 8.17 12.62
N LEU A 105 -19.22 7.87 13.10
CA LEU A 105 -18.70 8.43 14.34
C LEU A 105 -18.40 9.93 14.18
N PRO A 106 -18.43 10.71 15.29
CA PRO A 106 -18.05 12.12 15.25
C PRO A 106 -16.63 12.30 14.71
N THR A 107 -16.45 13.32 13.86
CA THR A 107 -15.14 13.74 13.36
C THR A 107 -14.22 14.13 14.52
N GLU A 108 -12.92 13.88 14.36
CA GLU A 108 -11.89 14.33 15.30
C GLU A 108 -12.00 15.85 15.54
N HIS A 109 -11.79 16.28 16.79
CA HIS A 109 -11.89 17.69 17.14
C HIS A 109 -10.82 18.50 16.40
N ARG A 110 -11.27 19.47 15.62
CA ARG A 110 -10.42 20.34 14.80
C ARG A 110 -10.78 21.79 15.05
N VAL A 111 -9.90 22.50 15.73
CA VAL A 111 -10.05 23.95 16.01
C VAL A 111 -9.83 24.83 14.79
N ASP A 112 -9.23 24.26 13.74
CA ASP A 112 -8.79 24.95 12.52
C ASP A 112 -9.75 24.76 11.33
N LYS A 113 -10.72 23.85 11.45
CA LYS A 113 -11.51 23.36 10.30
C LYS A 113 -12.21 24.45 9.51
N ASP A 114 -12.70 25.48 10.20
CA ASP A 114 -13.49 26.58 9.64
C ASP A 114 -12.67 27.88 9.52
N VAL A 115 -11.37 27.83 9.82
CA VAL A 115 -10.48 29.00 9.77
C VAL A 115 -9.60 28.91 8.53
N PRO A 116 -9.59 29.92 7.65
CA PRO A 116 -8.66 29.95 6.52
C PRO A 116 -7.20 29.88 7.01
N TRP A 117 -6.35 29.15 6.29
CA TRP A 117 -4.94 28.92 6.68
C TRP A 117 -4.17 30.18 7.08
N LYS A 118 -4.40 31.30 6.39
CA LYS A 118 -3.74 32.59 6.66
C LYS A 118 -4.10 33.21 8.01
N ASP A 119 -5.24 32.81 8.59
CA ASP A 119 -5.83 33.40 9.79
C ASP A 119 -5.54 32.53 11.05
N LEU A 120 -4.74 31.46 10.91
CA LEU A 120 -4.32 30.61 12.03
C LEU A 120 -3.21 31.28 12.88
N PRO A 121 -3.25 31.14 14.22
CA PRO A 121 -2.20 31.65 15.11
C PRO A 121 -0.86 30.95 14.84
N ARG A 122 0.24 31.71 14.86
CA ARG A 122 1.63 31.23 14.65
C ARG A 122 2.44 31.27 15.92
#